data_AF-A0A2V8DC57-F1
#
_entry.id   AF-A0A2V8DC57-F1
#
_cell.length_a   1.000
_cell.length_b   1.000
_cell.length_c   1.000
_cell.angle_alpha   90.00
_cell.angle_beta   90.00
_cell.angle_gamma   90.00
#
_symmetry.space_group_name_H-M   'P 1'
#
loop_
_entity.id
_entity.type
_entity.pdbx_description
1 polymer ?
#
loop_
_entity_poly.entity_id
_entity_poly.type
_entity_poly.pdbx_seq_one_letter_code
_entity_poly.pdbx_strand_id
1 'polypeptide(L)'
;MIDFEFTDEQRLLEQSVREWGSREVAPYVRENDRTHHFARDRILGGMARLGLLGISVPQEYGGAGMDYISLGLASEELEYVDTSLRVI
;
A
#
# COMPACT_ATOMS: atom_id res chain seq x y z
N MET A 1 -23.68 -8.89 -18.84
CA MET A 1 -23.06 -7.55 -18.81
C MET A 1 -21.94 -7.64 -17.80
N ILE A 2 -20.72 -7.23 -18.14
CA ILE A 2 -19.57 -7.27 -17.22
C ILE A 2 -19.70 -6.06 -16.29
N ASP A 3 -19.51 -6.28 -15.00
CA ASP A 3 -19.44 -5.22 -13.99
C ASP A 3 -17.98 -4.74 -13.86
N PHE A 4 -17.80 -3.43 -13.86
CA PHE A 4 -16.48 -2.77 -13.81
C PHE A 4 -16.30 -1.95 -12.53
N GLU A 5 -17.29 -1.92 -11.64
CA GLU A 5 -17.17 -1.25 -10.35
C GLU A 5 -16.27 -2.04 -9.40
N PHE A 6 -15.53 -1.32 -8.56
CA PHE A 6 -14.78 -1.95 -7.47
C PHE A 6 -15.71 -2.49 -6.40
N THR A 7 -15.32 -3.63 -5.84
CA THR A 7 -15.99 -4.23 -4.68
C THR A 7 -15.79 -3.33 -3.44
N ASP A 8 -16.66 -3.50 -2.44
CA ASP A 8 -16.52 -2.75 -1.17
C ASP A 8 -15.17 -3.02 -0.48
N GLU A 9 -14.64 -4.25 -0.61
CA GLU A 9 -13.34 -4.63 -0.09
C GLU A 9 -12.19 -3.91 -0.81
N GLN A 10 -12.26 -3.80 -2.14
CA GLN A 10 -11.30 -3.06 -2.95
C GLN A 10 -11.32 -1.56 -2.64
N ARG A 11 -12.51 -0.97 -2.47
CA ARG A 11 -12.66 0.45 -2.07
C ARG A 11 -12.12 0.71 -0.67
N LEU A 12 -12.37 -0.21 0.26
CA LEU A 12 -11.85 -0.11 1.63
C LEU A 12 -10.32 -0.19 1.64
N LEU A 13 -9.74 -1.07 0.82
CA LEU A 13 -8.29 -1.17 0.66
C LEU A 13 -7.71 0.15 0.14
N GLU A 14 -8.24 0.68 -0.95
CA GLU A 14 -7.82 1.96 -1.54
C GLU A 14 -7.80 3.07 -0.46
N GLN A 15 -8.93 3.26 0.24
CA GLN A 15 -9.05 4.24 1.29
C GLN A 15 -8.04 4.02 2.43
N SER A 16 -7.85 2.77 2.86
CA SER A 16 -6.96 2.45 3.98
C SER A 16 -5.49 2.74 3.65
N VAL A 17 -5.06 2.40 2.42
CA VAL A 17 -3.69 2.68 1.96
C VAL A 17 -3.48 4.18 1.81
N ARG A 18 -4.47 4.91 1.25
CA ARG A 18 -4.42 6.36 1.11
C ARG A 18 -4.25 7.06 2.44
N GLU A 19 -5.10 6.73 3.40
CA GLU A 19 -5.15 7.37 4.71
C GLU A 19 -3.87 7.10 5.49
N TRP A 20 -3.39 5.86 5.47
CA TRP A 20 -2.13 5.50 6.11
C TRP A 20 -0.96 6.25 5.47
N GLY A 21 -0.81 6.22 4.15
CA GLY A 21 0.30 6.87 3.46
C GLY A 21 0.28 8.39 3.66
N SER A 22 -0.90 9.02 3.62
CA SER A 22 -1.07 10.46 3.87
C SER A 22 -0.68 10.88 5.28
N ARG A 23 -0.90 10.01 6.27
CA ARG A 23 -0.62 10.32 7.69
C ARG A 23 0.80 9.94 8.10
N GLU A 24 1.26 8.77 7.71
CA GLU A 24 2.47 8.15 8.24
C GLU A 24 3.71 8.41 7.36
N VAL A 25 3.50 8.68 6.06
CA VAL A 25 4.60 8.81 5.10
C VAL A 25 4.69 10.23 4.53
N ALA A 26 3.59 10.75 3.95
CA ALA A 26 3.57 12.03 3.24
C ALA A 26 4.23 13.22 3.98
N PRO A 27 4.06 13.40 5.31
CA PRO A 27 4.70 14.52 6.03
C PRO A 27 6.23 14.50 5.99
N TYR A 28 6.84 13.34 5.74
CA TYR A 28 8.28 13.13 5.81
C TYR A 28 8.95 12.99 4.44
N VAL A 29 8.17 12.79 3.36
CA VAL A 29 8.66 12.49 2.00
C VAL A 29 9.73 13.49 1.55
N ARG A 30 9.46 14.80 1.66
CA ARG A 30 10.39 15.83 1.17
C ARG A 30 11.77 15.78 1.83
N GLU A 31 11.80 15.61 3.15
CA GLU A 31 13.07 15.60 3.88
C GLU A 31 13.80 14.27 3.67
N ASN A 32 13.06 13.17 3.66
CA ASN A 32 13.56 11.83 3.37
C ASN A 32 14.22 11.77 1.98
N ASP A 33 13.55 12.29 0.95
CA ASP A 33 14.10 12.39 -0.40
C ASP A 33 15.39 13.24 -0.43
N ARG A 34 15.33 14.47 0.12
CA ARG A 34 16.48 15.39 0.17
C ARG A 34 17.71 14.79 0.87
N THR A 35 17.49 13.95 1.88
CA THR A 35 18.56 13.34 2.69
C THR A 35 18.88 11.90 2.27
N HIS A 36 18.22 11.38 1.25
CA HIS A 36 18.34 10.00 0.78
C HIS A 36 18.06 9.00 1.93
N HIS A 37 17.17 9.37 2.84
CA HIS A 37 16.79 8.57 4.00
C HIS A 37 15.47 7.85 3.74
N PHE A 38 15.44 6.54 3.94
CA PHE A 38 14.20 5.76 3.92
C PHE A 38 13.95 5.18 5.32
N ALA A 39 12.82 5.55 5.93
CA ALA A 39 12.42 5.12 7.26
C ALA A 39 11.90 3.65 7.25
N ARG A 40 12.79 2.72 6.86
CA ARG A 40 12.49 1.34 6.49
C ARG A 40 11.61 0.62 7.50
N ASP A 41 12.01 0.58 8.76
CA ASP A 41 11.31 -0.23 9.78
C ASP A 41 9.89 0.30 10.04
N ARG A 42 9.72 1.62 10.05
CA ARG A 42 8.40 2.24 10.24
C ARG A 42 7.49 1.98 9.03
N ILE A 43 8.03 2.14 7.83
CA ILE A 43 7.29 1.99 6.58
C ILE A 43 6.89 0.53 6.37
N LEU A 44 7.86 -0.39 6.36
CA LEU A 44 7.60 -1.82 6.20
C LEU A 44 6.71 -2.37 7.32
N GLY A 45 6.91 -1.91 8.56
CA GLY A 45 6.03 -2.28 9.66
C GLY A 45 4.59 -1.80 9.48
N GLY A 46 4.39 -0.60 8.91
CA GLY A 46 3.07 -0.08 8.54
C GLY A 46 2.41 -0.91 7.43
N MET A 47 3.14 -1.14 6.35
CA MET A 47 2.69 -1.97 5.23
C MET A 47 2.35 -3.40 5.66
N ALA A 48 3.15 -3.99 6.55
CA ALA A 48 2.89 -5.33 7.11
C ALA A 48 1.58 -5.38 7.91
N ARG A 49 1.30 -4.36 8.75
CA ARG A 49 0.04 -4.28 9.51
C ARG A 49 -1.18 -4.14 8.63
N LEU A 50 -1.03 -3.55 7.44
CA LEU A 50 -2.07 -3.43 6.42
C LEU A 50 -2.15 -4.66 5.48
N GLY A 51 -1.27 -5.65 5.64
CA GLY A 51 -1.24 -6.84 4.78
C GLY A 51 -0.65 -6.62 3.39
N LEU A 52 0.00 -5.47 3.13
CA LEU A 52 0.43 -5.08 1.78
C LEU A 52 1.66 -5.85 1.29
N LEU A 53 2.51 -6.34 2.20
CA LEU A 53 3.75 -7.06 1.85
C LEU A 53 3.52 -8.46 1.26
N GLY A 54 2.29 -8.95 1.30
CA GLY A 54 1.89 -10.25 0.73
C GLY A 54 0.45 -10.20 0.24
N ILE A 55 0.04 -9.07 -0.36
CA ILE A 55 -1.37 -8.77 -0.64
C ILE A 55 -2.07 -9.86 -1.47
N SER A 56 -1.42 -10.34 -2.53
CA SER A 56 -1.95 -11.40 -3.41
C SER A 56 -1.42 -12.80 -3.08
N VAL A 57 -0.66 -12.94 -2.00
CA VAL A 57 -0.16 -14.23 -1.53
C VAL A 57 -1.28 -14.94 -0.74
N PRO A 58 -1.55 -16.24 -0.97
CA PRO A 58 -2.55 -16.97 -0.20
C PRO A 58 -2.34 -16.90 1.32
N GLN A 59 -3.45 -16.90 2.07
CA GLN A 59 -3.43 -16.79 3.53
C GLN A 59 -2.71 -17.97 4.21
N GLU A 60 -2.72 -19.17 3.61
CA GLU A 60 -1.98 -20.35 4.12
C GLU A 60 -0.45 -20.12 4.19
N TYR A 61 0.07 -19.16 3.42
CA TYR A 61 1.47 -18.75 3.42
C TYR A 61 1.71 -17.43 4.18
N GLY A 62 0.69 -16.92 4.89
CA GLY A 62 0.77 -15.68 5.67
C GLY A 62 0.55 -14.39 4.86
N GLY A 63 0.01 -14.48 3.63
CA GLY A 63 -0.41 -13.32 2.85
C GLY A 63 -1.84 -12.87 3.15
N ALA A 64 -2.31 -11.82 2.47
CA ALA A 64 -3.68 -11.31 2.64
C ALA A 64 -4.71 -12.08 1.78
N GLY A 65 -4.27 -12.75 0.70
CA GLY A 65 -5.13 -13.54 -0.17
C GLY A 65 -6.05 -12.73 -1.08
N MET A 66 -5.75 -11.44 -1.30
CA MET A 66 -6.52 -10.57 -2.19
C MET A 66 -6.18 -10.80 -3.67
N ASP A 67 -7.01 -10.26 -4.57
CA ASP A 67 -6.82 -10.40 -6.01
C ASP A 67 -5.78 -9.41 -6.59
N TYR A 68 -5.48 -9.57 -7.88
CA TYR A 68 -4.53 -8.70 -8.58
C TYR A 68 -5.08 -7.28 -8.83
N ILE A 69 -6.40 -7.09 -8.81
CA ILE A 69 -7.00 -5.76 -8.89
C ILE A 69 -6.69 -5.00 -7.59
N SER A 70 -6.83 -5.66 -6.46
CA SER A 70 -6.47 -5.16 -5.13
C SER A 70 -4.97 -4.84 -5.04
N LEU A 71 -4.10 -5.71 -5.58
CA LEU A 71 -2.67 -5.40 -5.70
C LEU A 71 -2.42 -4.13 -6.54
N GLY A 72 -3.13 -3.97 -7.65
CA GLY A 72 -3.08 -2.78 -8.50
C GLY A 72 -3.47 -1.52 -7.74
N LEU A 73 -4.63 -1.55 -7.09
CA LEU A 73 -5.15 -0.44 -6.28
C LEU A 73 -4.19 -0.06 -5.15
N ALA A 74 -3.70 -1.04 -4.39
CA ALA A 74 -2.70 -0.77 -3.35
C ALA A 74 -1.43 -0.15 -3.94
N SER A 75 -1.00 -0.59 -5.13
CA SER A 75 0.19 -0.04 -5.80
C SER A 75 -0.01 1.42 -6.23
N GLU A 76 -1.17 1.75 -6.80
CA GLU A 76 -1.55 3.12 -7.16
C GLU A 76 -1.57 4.02 -5.91
N GLU A 77 -2.11 3.49 -4.81
CA GLU A 77 -2.23 4.24 -3.56
C GLU A 77 -0.91 4.36 -2.78
N LEU A 78 0.06 3.48 -3.02
CA LEU A 78 1.42 3.67 -2.51
C LEU A 78 2.17 4.70 -3.37
N GLU A 79 2.05 4.58 -4.69
CA GLU A 79 2.75 5.43 -5.66
C GLU A 79 2.36 6.91 -5.57
N TYR A 80 1.07 7.21 -5.37
CA TYR A 80 0.62 8.61 -5.22
C TYR A 80 1.23 9.29 -3.99
N VAL A 81 1.64 8.54 -2.96
CA VAL A 81 2.29 9.10 -1.77
C VAL A 81 3.77 9.28 -2.00
N ASP A 82 4.47 8.21 -2.38
CA ASP A 82 5.89 8.23 -2.72
C ASP A 82 6.29 6.95 -3.49
N THR A 83 7.00 7.11 -4.60
CA THR A 83 7.38 5.99 -5.49
C THR A 83 8.21 4.91 -4.78
N SER A 84 8.99 5.28 -3.76
CA SER A 84 9.79 4.31 -3.01
C SER A 84 8.94 3.26 -2.29
N LEU A 85 7.70 3.61 -1.90
CA LEU A 85 6.79 2.68 -1.24
C LEU A 85 6.34 1.52 -2.14
N ARG A 86 6.26 1.76 -3.46
CA ARG A 86 5.82 0.75 -4.42
C ARG A 86 6.98 -0.14 -4.89
N VAL A 87 8.22 0.37 -4.86
CA VAL A 87 9.40 -0.31 -5.42
C VAL A 87 10.10 -1.22 -4.41
N ILE A 88 10.16 -0.79 -3.14
CA ILE A 88 11.07 -1.32 -2.11
C ILE A 88 10.61 -2.65 -1.51
#